data_AF-A0A7S2P9T1-F1
#
_entry.id   AF-A0A7S2P9T1-F1
#
_cell.length_a   1.000
_cell.length_b   1.000
_cell.length_c   1.000
_cell.angle_alpha   90.00
_cell.angle_beta   90.00
_cell.angle_gamma   90.00
#
_symmetry.space_group_name_H-M   'P 1'
#
loop_
_entity.id
_entity.type
_entity.pdbx_description
1 polymer ?
#
loop_
_entity_poly.entity_id
_entity_poly.type
_entity_poly.pdbx_seq_one_letter_code
_entity_poly.pdbx_strand_id
1 'polypeptide(L)'
;MVTVGADKKQVLANAFFCSSSDNQLVVPFVSGVTKLHFVRWTGSGLSEISPISQAYAVRSSSGTVTPQHIKRDLEEEETIETVFAGYSGDRRVCYPGEENAWKRKNQRVVGKMERKQRQTDGMMDLSLPSASYDLRLMAATEHVEDGNVTYPPPSGWTTKRLKRRRSYRRRDKTFAWQLDITEVTTVSAAGGKPSDEAVVFEIELELSQSSTQKLIQAPDDAAARALAKQLSQQLWWMLSQINPLSDVLDIESYLREHSDPAAVKVALAQCNHMKKFLSTKEWSSAITSDGQPSPTISHNKTLKFIGCMPINFSRHNIEEVQRSDGDYFLSEKTDGVRYLMIFTGKTVVLVDRRNEGKQPVPAPSAKDTNADPMAPLIPHVQPGTVLDGEVVIHRQLRRPMFIASFV
;
A
#
# COMPACT_ATOMS: atom_id res chain seq x y z
N MET A 1 16.98 -28.71 -14.32
CA MET A 1 17.61 -27.98 -13.19
C MET A 1 19.05 -27.69 -13.59
N VAL A 2 19.32 -26.48 -14.10
CA VAL A 2 20.65 -26.11 -14.63
C VAL A 2 21.40 -25.35 -13.54
N THR A 3 22.59 -25.83 -13.21
CA THR A 3 23.54 -25.13 -12.34
C THR A 3 24.07 -23.90 -13.08
N VAL A 4 23.55 -22.72 -12.75
CA VAL A 4 24.11 -21.44 -13.20
C VAL A 4 25.48 -21.28 -12.54
N GLY A 5 26.55 -21.12 -13.33
CA GLY A 5 27.90 -20.88 -12.82
C GLY A 5 27.95 -19.61 -11.94
N ALA A 6 28.81 -19.63 -10.92
CA ALA A 6 28.88 -18.59 -9.89
C ALA A 6 29.00 -17.16 -10.46
N ASP A 7 29.71 -16.99 -11.56
CA ASP A 7 29.92 -15.70 -12.23
C ASP A 7 28.63 -15.16 -12.91
N LYS A 8 27.80 -16.05 -13.46
CA LYS A 8 26.51 -15.69 -14.07
C LYS A 8 25.43 -15.42 -13.03
N LYS A 9 25.51 -16.06 -11.85
CA LYS A 9 24.67 -15.75 -10.69
C LYS A 9 24.92 -14.32 -10.21
N GLN A 10 26.18 -13.87 -10.18
CA GLN A 10 26.53 -12.51 -9.77
C GLN A 10 26.00 -11.44 -10.76
N VAL A 11 26.04 -11.70 -12.07
CA VAL A 11 25.51 -10.78 -13.09
C VAL A 11 23.97 -10.71 -13.05
N LEU A 12 23.29 -11.86 -12.90
CA LEU A 12 21.83 -11.89 -12.73
C LEU A 12 21.42 -11.21 -11.42
N ALA A 13 22.14 -11.50 -10.33
CA ALA A 13 21.89 -10.89 -9.03
C ALA A 13 22.13 -9.37 -9.07
N ASN A 14 23.21 -8.89 -9.69
CA ASN A 14 23.52 -7.46 -9.82
C ASN A 14 22.54 -6.71 -10.72
N ALA A 15 21.82 -7.38 -11.62
CA ALA A 15 20.75 -6.78 -12.42
C ALA A 15 19.45 -6.54 -11.60
N PHE A 16 19.29 -7.22 -10.46
CA PHE A 16 18.11 -7.14 -9.59
C PHE A 16 18.40 -6.69 -8.15
N PHE A 17 19.68 -6.50 -7.79
CA PHE A 17 20.08 -5.91 -6.52
C PHE A 17 19.88 -4.38 -6.53
N CYS A 18 18.70 -3.93 -6.12
CA CYS A 18 18.61 -2.74 -5.30
C CYS A 18 18.99 -3.15 -3.87
N SER A 19 20.22 -2.85 -3.46
CA SER A 19 20.70 -3.21 -2.13
C SER A 19 19.90 -2.49 -1.03
N SER A 20 19.35 -3.27 -0.11
CA SER A 20 19.62 -3.07 1.32
C SER A 20 19.46 -4.41 2.02
N SER A 21 20.56 -4.87 2.61
CA SER A 21 20.58 -5.90 3.64
C SER A 21 19.51 -5.62 4.69
N ASP A 22 18.64 -6.57 5.01
CA ASP A 22 18.18 -6.73 6.39
C ASP A 22 17.56 -8.09 6.68
N ASN A 23 17.88 -8.56 7.88
CA ASN A 23 17.31 -9.70 8.57
C ASN A 23 15.78 -9.58 8.68
N GLN A 24 15.10 -10.74 8.75
CA GLN A 24 13.68 -10.95 9.11
C GLN A 24 12.92 -9.68 9.55
N LEU A 25 12.37 -8.96 8.57
CA LEU A 25 11.52 -7.81 8.81
C LEU A 25 10.09 -8.29 9.10
N VAL A 26 9.74 -8.37 10.39
CA VAL A 26 8.40 -7.93 10.78
C VAL A 26 8.36 -6.46 10.41
N VAL A 27 7.74 -6.10 9.29
CA VAL A 27 7.60 -4.69 8.91
C VAL A 27 6.63 -4.08 9.92
N PRO A 28 7.09 -3.26 10.89
CA PRO A 28 6.14 -2.60 11.78
C PRO A 28 5.30 -1.66 10.91
N PHE A 29 4.00 -1.55 11.19
CA PHE A 29 3.20 -0.43 10.67
C PHE A 29 3.91 0.86 11.07
N VAL A 30 4.60 1.49 10.12
CA VAL A 30 5.27 2.76 10.35
C VAL A 30 4.16 3.81 10.42
N SER A 31 3.94 4.33 11.63
CA SER A 31 2.92 5.35 11.85
C SER A 31 3.28 6.66 11.17
N GLY A 32 2.31 7.25 10.49
CA GLY A 32 2.38 8.61 9.96
C GLY A 32 2.42 8.70 8.44
N VAL A 33 2.30 9.92 7.95
CA VAL A 33 2.33 10.27 6.53
C VAL A 33 3.64 10.95 6.16
N THR A 34 3.98 10.93 4.88
CA THR A 34 5.20 11.61 4.42
C THR A 34 5.02 13.12 4.51
N LYS A 35 6.10 13.84 4.83
CA LYS A 35 6.10 15.32 4.83
C LYS A 35 5.62 15.89 3.50
N LEU A 36 5.97 15.25 2.37
CA LEU A 36 5.54 15.68 1.04
C LEU A 36 4.01 15.63 0.89
N HIS A 37 3.36 14.54 1.31
CA HIS A 37 1.90 14.45 1.28
C HIS A 37 1.24 15.41 2.26
N PHE A 38 1.79 15.54 3.46
CA PHE A 38 1.34 16.52 4.45
C PHE A 38 1.32 17.95 3.90
N VAL A 39 2.42 18.40 3.28
CA VAL A 39 2.52 19.74 2.69
C VAL A 39 1.55 19.93 1.52
N ARG A 40 1.35 18.89 0.69
CA ARG A 40 0.37 18.96 -0.41
C ARG A 40 -1.07 19.16 0.07
N TRP A 41 -1.42 18.61 1.24
CA TRP A 41 -2.76 18.81 1.81
C TRP A 41 -2.91 20.16 2.52
N THR A 42 -1.86 20.63 3.18
CA THR A 42 -1.94 21.80 4.08
C THR A 42 -1.45 23.10 3.47
N GLY A 43 -0.67 23.06 2.39
CA GLY A 43 0.08 24.20 1.86
C GLY A 43 -0.80 25.40 1.49
N SER A 44 -1.98 25.16 0.93
CA SER A 44 -2.91 26.21 0.52
C SER A 44 -4.15 26.35 1.42
N GLY A 45 -4.32 25.48 2.43
CA GLY A 45 -5.50 25.44 3.29
C GLY A 45 -6.81 25.45 2.49
N LEU A 46 -7.74 26.34 2.85
CA LEU A 46 -8.99 26.58 2.10
C LEU A 46 -8.85 27.55 0.90
N SER A 47 -7.64 27.91 0.49
CA SER A 47 -7.43 28.91 -0.58
C SER A 47 -7.37 28.32 -1.98
N GLU A 48 -7.31 26.99 -2.12
CA GLU A 48 -7.25 26.30 -3.41
C GLU A 48 -8.00 24.96 -3.36
N ILE A 49 -8.29 24.40 -4.53
CA ILE A 49 -8.79 23.02 -4.62
C ILE A 49 -7.68 22.08 -4.18
N SER A 50 -8.02 21.16 -3.27
CA SER A 50 -7.10 20.19 -2.70
C SER A 50 -7.85 18.87 -2.47
N PRO A 51 -7.14 17.77 -2.18
CA PRO A 51 -7.78 16.53 -1.77
C PRO A 51 -8.77 16.70 -0.61
N ILE A 52 -8.56 17.70 0.27
CA ILE A 52 -9.46 18.00 1.39
C ILE A 52 -10.79 18.56 0.89
N SER A 53 -10.77 19.56 0.00
CA SER A 53 -12.01 20.14 -0.52
C SER A 53 -12.77 19.16 -1.42
N GLN A 54 -12.06 18.25 -2.08
CA GLN A 54 -12.66 17.12 -2.80
C GLN A 54 -13.29 16.08 -1.85
N ALA A 55 -12.61 15.73 -0.75
CA ALA A 55 -13.13 14.80 0.26
C ALA A 55 -14.48 15.24 0.82
N TYR A 56 -14.69 16.55 0.97
CA TYR A 56 -15.95 17.12 1.42
C TYR A 56 -16.95 17.44 0.30
N ALA A 57 -16.65 17.04 -0.94
CA ALA A 57 -17.50 17.25 -2.11
C ALA A 57 -17.98 18.70 -2.26
N VAL A 58 -17.08 19.69 -2.09
CA VAL A 58 -17.41 21.10 -2.34
C VAL A 58 -17.85 21.26 -3.80
N ARG A 59 -19.04 21.82 -4.03
CA ARG A 59 -19.63 21.97 -5.36
C ARG A 59 -19.85 23.44 -5.72
N SER A 60 -19.73 23.71 -7.02
CA SER A 60 -20.17 24.96 -7.63
C SER A 60 -21.34 24.69 -8.58
N SER A 61 -22.33 25.58 -8.60
CA SER A 61 -23.40 25.55 -9.60
C SER A 61 -22.88 25.75 -11.03
N SER A 62 -21.74 26.41 -11.21
CA SER A 62 -21.10 26.62 -12.51
C SER A 62 -20.18 25.46 -12.95
N GLY A 63 -20.06 24.40 -12.15
CA GLY A 63 -19.12 23.29 -12.39
C GLY A 63 -17.67 23.58 -11.97
N THR A 64 -17.27 24.85 -11.90
CA THR A 64 -15.93 25.26 -11.46
C THR A 64 -15.92 25.63 -9.98
N VAL A 65 -15.24 24.83 -9.16
CA VAL A 65 -15.03 25.13 -7.72
C VAL A 65 -14.01 26.27 -7.60
N THR A 66 -14.29 27.23 -6.73
CA THR A 66 -13.42 28.40 -6.48
C THR A 66 -13.08 28.47 -4.99
N PRO A 67 -12.04 29.21 -4.58
CA PRO A 67 -11.70 29.38 -3.17
C PRO A 67 -12.85 29.94 -2.32
N GLN A 68 -13.72 30.77 -2.91
CA GLN A 68 -14.91 31.30 -2.23
C GLN A 68 -15.91 30.20 -1.92
N HIS A 69 -16.13 29.25 -2.84
CA HIS A 69 -16.98 28.08 -2.59
C HIS A 69 -16.42 27.22 -1.45
N ILE A 70 -15.10 27.01 -1.45
CA ILE A 70 -14.43 26.22 -0.41
C ILE A 70 -14.58 26.87 0.96
N LYS A 71 -14.28 28.18 1.08
CA LYS A 71 -14.41 28.94 2.34
C LYS A 71 -15.85 29.07 2.83
N ARG A 72 -16.82 29.10 1.89
CA ARG A 72 -18.26 29.08 2.19
C ARG A 72 -18.69 27.73 2.78
N ASP A 73 -18.19 26.63 2.22
CA ASP A 73 -18.69 25.30 2.52
C ASP A 73 -17.93 24.61 3.66
N LEU A 74 -16.65 24.98 3.84
CA LEU A 74 -15.75 24.39 4.82
C LEU A 74 -15.35 25.37 5.91
N GLU A 75 -15.12 24.79 7.07
CA GLU A 75 -14.51 25.43 8.23
C GLU A 75 -13.14 24.80 8.45
N GLU A 76 -12.14 25.66 8.69
CA GLU A 76 -10.78 25.29 9.05
C GLU A 76 -10.48 25.88 10.42
N GLU A 77 -10.04 25.04 11.35
CA GLU A 77 -9.65 25.43 12.70
C GLU A 77 -8.21 25.01 12.96
N GLU A 78 -7.32 25.99 13.20
CA GLU A 78 -5.94 25.72 13.58
C GLU A 78 -5.82 25.72 15.11
N THR A 79 -5.31 24.62 15.65
CA THR A 79 -5.10 24.42 17.08
C THR A 79 -3.67 23.99 17.36
N ILE A 80 -3.13 24.50 18.47
CA ILE A 80 -1.83 24.08 18.99
C ILE A 80 -2.06 23.56 20.39
N GLU A 81 -1.54 22.38 20.69
CA GLU A 81 -1.67 21.73 22.00
C GLU A 81 -0.33 21.16 22.44
N THR A 82 0.07 21.43 23.68
CA THR A 82 1.21 20.75 24.31
C THR A 82 0.68 19.66 25.22
N VAL A 83 1.09 18.42 24.97
CA VAL A 83 0.64 17.22 25.69
C VAL A 83 1.82 16.59 26.43
N PHE A 84 1.69 16.46 27.75
CA PHE A 84 2.59 15.69 28.59
C PHE A 84 1.97 14.32 28.83
N ALA A 85 2.67 13.24 28.48
CA ALA A 85 2.17 11.88 28.52
C ALA A 85 3.17 10.92 29.18
N GLY A 86 2.74 9.68 29.40
CA GLY A 86 3.53 8.65 30.08
C GLY A 86 3.35 8.60 31.60
N TYR A 87 2.32 9.28 32.11
CA TYR A 87 1.84 9.07 33.46
C TYR A 87 1.26 7.66 33.62
N SER A 88 1.14 7.19 34.86
CA SER A 88 0.50 5.90 35.15
C SER A 88 -0.97 5.86 34.71
N GLY A 89 -1.41 4.73 34.14
CA GLY A 89 -2.80 4.51 33.75
C GLY A 89 -3.23 5.32 32.51
N ASP A 90 -2.35 5.47 31.52
CA ASP A 90 -2.61 6.17 30.24
C ASP A 90 -3.14 7.61 30.39
N ARG A 91 -2.70 8.27 31.46
CA ARG A 91 -3.00 9.67 31.73
C ARG A 91 -2.10 10.59 30.93
N ARG A 92 -2.65 11.74 30.55
CA ARG A 92 -1.93 12.83 29.89
C ARG A 92 -2.47 14.18 30.34
N VAL A 93 -1.60 15.18 30.35
CA VAL A 93 -1.97 16.58 30.62
C VAL A 93 -1.84 17.37 29.33
N CYS A 94 -2.93 18.01 28.94
CA CYS A 94 -3.04 18.78 27.70
C CYS A 94 -3.19 20.26 28.03
N TYR A 95 -2.37 21.11 27.42
CA TYR A 95 -2.40 22.56 27.58
C TYR A 95 -2.59 23.25 26.22
N PRO A 96 -3.42 24.32 26.15
CA PRO A 96 -3.67 25.05 24.92
C PRO A 96 -2.49 25.96 24.54
N GLY A 97 -1.94 25.78 23.33
CA GLY A 97 -0.83 26.56 22.77
C GLY A 97 0.54 25.88 22.89
N GLU A 98 1.59 26.68 22.68
CA GLU A 98 2.98 26.25 22.79
C GLU A 98 3.61 26.71 24.11
N GLU A 99 4.28 25.81 24.83
CA GLU A 99 4.95 26.09 26.10
C GLU A 99 5.85 27.34 26.07
N ASN A 100 6.62 27.52 24.99
CA ASN A 100 7.52 28.67 24.82
C ASN A 100 6.76 30.00 24.80
N ALA A 101 5.55 30.03 24.25
CA ALA A 101 4.74 31.23 24.17
C ALA A 101 4.27 31.68 25.57
N TRP A 102 3.90 30.73 26.43
CA TRP A 102 3.44 31.03 27.78
C TRP A 102 4.59 31.47 28.69
N LYS A 103 5.75 30.80 28.58
CA LYS A 103 6.97 31.18 29.31
C LYS A 103 7.38 32.62 29.01
N ARG A 104 7.34 33.03 27.74
CA ARG A 104 7.68 34.41 27.34
C ARG A 104 6.69 35.45 27.88
N LYS A 105 5.41 35.10 27.99
CA LYS A 105 4.34 36.03 28.44
C LYS A 105 4.11 36.02 29.95
N ASN A 106 4.81 35.16 30.70
CA ASN A 106 4.54 34.88 32.11
C ASN A 106 3.04 34.61 32.38
N GLN A 107 2.37 33.98 31.42
CA GLN A 107 0.93 33.79 31.44
C GLN A 107 0.59 32.56 32.28
N ARG A 108 -0.38 32.69 33.20
CA ARG A 108 -0.94 31.53 33.90
C ARG A 108 -1.76 30.72 32.92
N VAL A 109 -1.34 29.49 32.66
CA VAL A 109 -2.04 28.56 31.77
C VAL A 109 -2.64 27.43 32.59
N VAL A 110 -3.90 27.13 32.28
CA VAL A 110 -4.67 26.04 32.85
C VAL A 110 -4.88 25.01 31.75
N GLY A 111 -4.49 23.77 32.03
CA GLY A 111 -4.70 22.62 31.16
C GLY A 111 -5.67 21.63 31.79
N LYS A 112 -5.83 20.48 31.13
CA LYS A 112 -6.67 19.38 31.59
C LYS A 112 -5.86 18.09 31.71
N MET A 113 -6.06 17.34 32.77
CA MET A 113 -5.64 15.94 32.85
C MET A 113 -6.76 15.05 32.32
N GLU A 114 -6.43 14.21 31.35
CA GLU A 114 -7.34 13.25 30.75
C GLU A 114 -6.72 11.86 30.71
N ARG A 115 -7.59 10.85 30.81
CA ARG A 115 -7.26 9.44 30.63
C ARG A 115 -7.81 8.98 29.29
N LYS A 116 -6.92 8.49 28.41
CA LYS A 116 -7.32 7.92 27.11
C LYS A 116 -7.23 6.40 27.18
N GLN A 117 -8.39 5.74 27.15
CA GLN A 117 -8.46 4.28 27.12
C GLN A 117 -8.79 3.81 25.71
N ARG A 118 -7.85 3.11 25.08
CA ARG A 118 -8.08 2.48 23.77
C ARG A 118 -8.90 1.21 23.95
N GLN A 119 -9.95 1.04 23.16
CA GLN A 119 -10.71 -0.20 23.13
C GLN A 119 -9.95 -1.19 22.24
N THR A 120 -9.14 -2.05 22.84
CA THR A 120 -8.27 -3.00 22.11
C THR A 120 -9.07 -3.95 21.22
N ASP A 121 -10.25 -4.36 21.67
CA ASP A 121 -11.15 -5.25 20.92
C ASP A 121 -11.84 -4.53 19.73
N GLY A 122 -11.70 -3.20 19.67
CA GLY A 122 -12.26 -2.35 18.62
C GLY A 122 -11.21 -1.74 17.67
N MET A 123 -9.96 -2.23 17.69
CA MET A 123 -8.93 -1.81 16.75
C MET A 123 -8.90 -2.73 15.53
N MET A 124 -8.94 -2.15 14.33
CA MET A 124 -8.85 -2.89 13.08
C MET A 124 -7.83 -2.23 12.15
N ASP A 125 -6.81 -2.99 11.77
CA ASP A 125 -5.83 -2.59 10.76
C ASP A 125 -6.29 -3.07 9.38
N LEU A 126 -6.31 -2.16 8.42
CA LEU A 126 -6.70 -2.38 7.04
C LEU A 126 -5.49 -2.17 6.13
N SER A 127 -4.89 -3.26 5.67
CA SER A 127 -3.86 -3.20 4.64
C SER A 127 -4.51 -2.86 3.29
N LEU A 128 -4.02 -1.81 2.63
CA LEU A 128 -4.48 -1.31 1.34
C LEU A 128 -3.32 -1.29 0.34
N PRO A 129 -2.94 -2.44 -0.27
CA PRO A 129 -1.78 -2.53 -1.17
C PRO A 129 -1.89 -1.61 -2.41
N SER A 130 -3.10 -1.25 -2.80
CA SER A 130 -3.33 -0.31 -3.90
C SER A 130 -3.20 1.15 -3.48
N ALA A 131 -3.25 1.49 -2.19
CA ALA A 131 -3.17 2.86 -1.70
C ALA A 131 -1.74 3.24 -1.29
N SER A 132 -1.49 4.52 -1.00
CA SER A 132 -0.18 4.96 -0.48
C SER A 132 0.00 4.66 1.00
N TYR A 133 -1.11 4.51 1.72
CA TYR A 133 -1.15 4.28 3.16
C TYR A 133 -2.16 3.19 3.48
N ASP A 134 -1.81 2.36 4.46
CA ASP A 134 -2.77 1.52 5.15
C ASP A 134 -3.61 2.36 6.14
N LEU A 135 -4.72 1.80 6.62
CA LEU A 135 -5.61 2.49 7.56
C LEU A 135 -5.72 1.74 8.88
N ARG A 136 -5.88 2.48 9.96
CA ARG A 136 -6.23 1.94 11.29
C ARG A 136 -7.53 2.55 11.75
N LEU A 137 -8.52 1.69 12.01
CA LEU A 137 -9.76 2.06 12.68
C LEU A 137 -9.57 1.83 14.18
N MET A 138 -9.92 2.82 14.99
CA MET A 138 -9.78 2.74 16.44
C MET A 138 -10.96 3.41 17.13
N ALA A 139 -11.46 2.79 18.18
CA ALA A 139 -12.33 3.41 19.17
C ALA A 139 -11.55 3.68 20.46
N ALA A 140 -11.73 4.87 21.03
CA ALA A 140 -11.15 5.23 22.32
C ALA A 140 -12.14 6.04 23.14
N THR A 141 -12.07 5.90 24.46
CA THR A 141 -12.75 6.77 25.41
C THR A 141 -11.75 7.75 25.99
N GLU A 142 -12.15 9.02 26.10
CA GLU A 142 -11.35 10.08 26.69
C GLU A 142 -12.13 10.67 27.87
N HIS A 143 -11.57 10.54 29.08
CA HIS A 143 -12.18 11.03 30.31
C HIS A 143 -11.34 12.14 30.92
N VAL A 144 -11.92 13.32 31.13
CA VAL A 144 -11.25 14.42 31.85
C VAL A 144 -11.31 14.14 33.34
N GLU A 145 -10.16 13.88 33.97
CA GLU A 145 -10.06 13.64 35.42
C GLU A 145 -9.92 14.94 36.20
N ASP A 146 -9.20 15.92 35.66
CA ASP A 146 -9.06 17.26 36.24
C ASP A 146 -9.03 18.31 35.13
N GLY A 147 -9.96 19.27 35.15
CA GLY A 147 -10.06 20.35 34.17
C GLY A 147 -9.21 21.58 34.48
N ASN A 148 -8.52 21.62 35.63
CA ASN A 148 -7.87 22.82 36.16
C ASN A 148 -6.39 22.64 36.53
N VAL A 149 -5.65 21.87 35.72
CA VAL A 149 -4.23 21.58 35.96
C VAL A 149 -3.39 22.81 35.63
N THR A 150 -2.80 23.47 36.62
CA THR A 150 -1.92 24.61 36.40
C THR A 150 -0.59 24.20 35.77
N TYR A 151 0.04 25.07 34.98
CA TYR A 151 1.43 24.91 34.56
C TYR A 151 2.40 25.35 35.68
N PRO A 152 3.54 24.66 35.93
CA PRO A 152 4.06 23.48 35.24
C PRO A 152 3.26 22.19 35.50
N PRO A 153 3.32 21.20 34.59
CA PRO A 153 2.60 19.94 34.79
C PRO A 153 3.07 19.18 36.02
N PRO A 154 2.22 18.31 36.60
CA PRO A 154 2.63 17.34 37.62
C PRO A 154 3.84 16.51 37.15
N SER A 155 4.71 16.14 38.08
CA SER A 155 5.87 15.27 37.82
C SER A 155 5.44 13.87 37.37
N GLY A 156 6.34 13.15 36.70
CA GLY A 156 6.13 11.75 36.29
C GLY A 156 5.68 11.54 34.85
N TRP A 157 5.63 12.58 34.02
CA TRP A 157 5.53 12.40 32.56
C TRP A 157 6.87 11.90 31.99
N THR A 158 6.80 11.12 30.92
CA THR A 158 7.99 10.59 30.21
C THR A 158 8.15 11.17 28.82
N THR A 159 7.07 11.68 28.23
CA THR A 159 7.08 12.27 26.89
C THR A 159 6.31 13.58 26.88
N LYS A 160 6.81 14.54 26.11
CA LYS A 160 6.15 15.79 25.77
C LYS A 160 5.91 15.79 24.26
N ARG A 161 4.70 16.10 23.83
CA ARG A 161 4.32 16.23 22.43
C ARG A 161 3.81 17.65 22.18
N LEU A 162 4.31 18.32 21.16
CA LEU A 162 3.72 19.53 20.62
C LEU A 162 2.93 19.16 19.37
N LYS A 163 1.63 19.38 19.41
CA LYS A 163 0.72 19.10 18.30
C LYS A 163 0.31 20.39 17.64
N ARG A 164 0.52 20.51 16.33
CA ARG A 164 0.00 21.58 15.48
C ARG A 164 -1.01 20.96 14.54
N ARG A 165 -2.29 21.23 14.75
CA ARG A 165 -3.40 20.56 14.06
C ARG A 165 -4.20 21.56 13.26
N ARG A 166 -4.54 21.19 12.03
CA ARG A 166 -5.57 21.85 11.22
C ARG A 166 -6.74 20.90 11.05
N SER A 167 -7.89 21.32 11.54
CA SER A 167 -9.12 20.53 11.56
C SER A 167 -10.07 21.08 10.50
N TYR A 168 -10.63 20.21 9.67
CA TYR A 168 -11.52 20.59 8.58
C TYR A 168 -12.89 19.95 8.77
N ARG A 169 -13.96 20.74 8.58
CA ARG A 169 -15.36 20.27 8.70
C ARG A 169 -16.25 20.94 7.66
N ARG A 170 -17.38 20.30 7.32
CA ARG A 170 -18.45 20.93 6.52
C ARG A 170 -19.32 21.82 7.42
N ARG A 171 -19.49 23.09 7.03
CA ARG A 171 -20.30 24.06 7.79
C ARG A 171 -21.78 23.67 7.87
N ASP A 172 -22.31 23.06 6.81
CA ASP A 172 -23.69 22.59 6.74
C ASP A 172 -23.93 21.23 7.44
N LYS A 173 -22.87 20.64 8.01
CA LYS A 173 -22.91 19.36 8.74
C LYS A 173 -23.45 18.19 7.91
N THR A 174 -23.39 18.28 6.57
CA THR A 174 -23.77 17.18 5.67
C THR A 174 -22.81 15.99 5.78
N PHE A 175 -21.56 16.24 6.17
CA PHE A 175 -20.59 15.22 6.53
C PHE A 175 -20.48 15.14 8.06
N ALA A 176 -20.58 13.91 8.57
CA ALA A 176 -20.46 13.63 10.00
C ALA A 176 -19.00 13.55 10.48
N TRP A 177 -18.06 13.49 9.56
CA TRP A 177 -16.63 13.30 9.79
C TRP A 177 -15.90 14.64 9.84
N GLN A 178 -14.90 14.71 10.71
CA GLN A 178 -13.89 15.75 10.80
C GLN A 178 -12.57 15.17 10.30
N LEU A 179 -11.81 15.95 9.55
CA LEU A 179 -10.50 15.56 9.04
C LEU A 179 -9.45 16.42 9.72
N ASP A 180 -8.56 15.78 10.46
CA ASP A 180 -7.49 16.43 11.22
C ASP A 180 -6.16 16.11 10.60
N ILE A 181 -5.39 17.15 10.32
CA ILE A 181 -4.01 17.03 9.84
C ILE A 181 -3.11 17.59 10.92
N THR A 182 -2.28 16.73 11.50
CA THR A 182 -1.50 17.06 12.69
C THR A 182 0.00 16.86 12.46
N GLU A 183 0.78 17.90 12.69
CA GLU A 183 2.22 17.77 12.90
C GLU A 183 2.48 17.56 14.40
N VAL A 184 3.23 16.52 14.74
CA VAL A 184 3.56 16.15 16.12
C VAL A 184 5.06 16.15 16.30
N THR A 185 5.57 17.05 17.14
CA THR A 185 6.95 17.02 17.62
C THR A 185 6.99 16.35 18.98
N THR A 186 7.77 15.28 19.14
CA THR A 186 7.89 14.53 20.41
C THR A 186 9.27 14.72 21.02
N VAL A 187 9.31 14.97 22.33
CA VAL A 187 10.53 15.15 23.15
C VAL A 187 10.43 14.23 24.37
N SER A 188 11.51 13.49 24.67
CA SER A 188 11.61 12.65 25.86
C SER A 188 11.94 13.47 27.11
N ALA A 189 11.38 13.09 28.26
CA ALA A 189 11.65 13.71 29.56
C ALA A 189 13.11 13.56 30.02
N ALA A 190 13.82 12.53 29.53
CA ALA A 190 15.18 12.20 29.93
C ALA A 190 16.25 13.21 29.45
N GLY A 191 15.85 14.34 28.86
CA GLY A 191 16.78 15.39 28.44
C GLY A 191 17.67 14.97 27.27
N GLY A 192 17.08 14.31 26.28
CA GLY A 192 17.75 13.99 25.02
C GLY A 192 18.31 15.24 24.34
N LYS A 193 19.34 15.06 23.51
CA LYS A 193 19.89 16.17 22.71
C LYS A 193 18.78 16.70 21.80
N PRO A 194 18.82 17.97 21.34
CA PRO A 194 17.86 18.48 20.34
C PRO A 194 17.74 17.63 19.07
N SER A 195 18.74 16.78 18.78
CA SER A 195 18.70 15.78 17.72
C SER A 195 17.70 14.63 17.93
N ASP A 196 17.16 14.48 19.14
CA ASP A 196 16.23 13.39 19.51
C ASP A 196 14.76 13.81 19.32
N GLU A 197 14.51 14.99 18.74
CA GLU A 197 13.16 15.43 18.36
C GLU A 197 12.64 14.59 17.19
N ALA A 198 11.62 13.76 17.47
CA ALA A 198 10.91 13.03 16.44
C ALA A 198 9.73 13.87 15.93
N VAL A 199 9.72 14.18 14.63
CA VAL A 199 8.58 14.83 13.97
C VAL A 199 7.81 13.80 13.17
N VAL A 200 6.52 13.66 13.48
CA VAL A 200 5.58 12.77 12.79
C VAL A 200 4.43 13.61 12.23
N PHE A 201 3.93 13.22 11.08
CA PHE A 201 2.74 13.81 10.47
C PHE A 201 1.61 12.78 10.54
N GLU A 202 0.44 13.18 11.02
CA GLU A 202 -0.73 12.33 11.22
C GLU A 202 -1.90 12.90 10.39
N ILE A 203 -2.70 12.02 9.77
CA ILE A 203 -4.06 12.35 9.32
C ILE A 203 -5.03 11.47 10.10
N GLU A 204 -6.04 12.10 10.68
CA GLU A 204 -7.10 11.42 11.42
C GLU A 204 -8.46 11.82 10.82
N LEU A 205 -9.36 10.84 10.70
CA LEU A 205 -10.76 11.06 10.34
C LEU A 205 -11.60 10.68 11.55
N GLU A 206 -12.16 11.68 12.23
CA GLU A 206 -12.91 11.47 13.47
C GLU A 206 -14.40 11.66 13.22
N LEU A 207 -15.21 10.69 13.69
CA LEU A 207 -16.65 10.82 13.66
C LEU A 207 -17.09 11.85 14.71
N SER A 208 -17.88 12.83 14.30
CA SER A 208 -18.37 13.87 15.21
C SER A 208 -19.10 13.27 16.42
N GLN A 209 -18.89 13.86 17.60
CA GLN A 209 -19.53 13.42 18.85
C GLN A 209 -21.04 13.21 18.70
N SER A 210 -21.73 14.13 18.02
CA SER A 210 -23.18 14.03 17.78
C SER A 210 -23.58 12.81 16.94
N SER A 211 -22.77 12.43 15.95
CA SER A 211 -23.05 11.28 15.09
C SER A 211 -22.69 9.97 15.78
N THR A 212 -21.60 9.96 16.56
CA THR A 212 -21.23 8.85 17.43
C THR A 212 -22.32 8.56 18.46
N GLN A 213 -22.85 9.60 19.13
CA GLN A 213 -23.96 9.46 20.07
C GLN A 213 -25.21 8.90 19.41
N LYS A 214 -25.59 9.43 18.23
CA LYS A 214 -26.74 8.90 17.46
C LYS A 214 -26.58 7.43 17.09
N LEU A 215 -25.36 7.00 16.76
CA LEU A 215 -25.08 5.60 16.43
C LEU A 215 -25.21 4.70 17.67
N ILE A 216 -24.68 5.14 18.82
CA ILE A 216 -24.77 4.40 20.09
C ILE A 216 -26.21 4.34 20.59
N GLN A 217 -26.97 5.41 20.42
CA GLN A 217 -28.35 5.56 20.90
C GLN A 217 -29.40 5.15 19.86
N ALA A 218 -29.00 4.43 18.80
CA ALA A 218 -29.94 3.95 17.81
C ALA A 218 -31.04 3.07 18.47
N PRO A 219 -32.32 3.22 18.09
CA PRO A 219 -33.42 2.54 18.77
C PRO A 219 -33.39 1.01 18.57
N ASP A 220 -32.81 0.54 17.47
CA ASP A 220 -32.67 -0.86 17.13
C ASP A 220 -31.46 -1.10 16.19
N ASP A 221 -31.09 -2.37 16.02
CA ASP A 221 -29.98 -2.80 15.17
C ASP A 221 -30.15 -2.45 13.69
N ALA A 222 -31.38 -2.32 13.20
CA ALA A 222 -31.63 -1.98 11.80
C ALA A 222 -31.33 -0.49 11.55
N ALA A 223 -31.77 0.39 12.45
CA ALA A 223 -31.44 1.80 12.45
C ALA A 223 -29.93 2.03 12.62
N ALA A 224 -29.29 1.31 13.54
CA ALA A 224 -27.84 1.37 13.73
C ALA A 224 -27.07 0.99 12.45
N ARG A 225 -27.46 -0.12 11.80
CA ARG A 225 -26.85 -0.58 10.53
C ARG A 225 -27.08 0.39 9.39
N ALA A 226 -28.27 0.96 9.27
CA ALA A 226 -28.57 1.95 8.24
C ALA A 226 -27.70 3.21 8.41
N LEU A 227 -27.59 3.72 9.65
CA LEU A 227 -26.73 4.87 9.95
C LEU A 227 -25.26 4.56 9.73
N ALA A 228 -24.77 3.41 10.23
CA ALA A 228 -23.39 2.97 10.01
C ALA A 228 -23.05 2.85 8.52
N LYS A 229 -23.98 2.33 7.70
CA LYS A 229 -23.82 2.24 6.24
C LYS A 229 -23.72 3.63 5.59
N GLN A 230 -24.54 4.59 6.01
CA GLN A 230 -24.44 5.96 5.51
C GLN A 230 -23.10 6.60 5.90
N LEU A 231 -22.67 6.45 7.16
CA LEU A 231 -21.41 6.99 7.66
C LEU A 231 -20.20 6.36 6.97
N SER A 232 -20.23 5.05 6.71
CA SER A 232 -19.15 4.35 5.99
C SER A 232 -19.08 4.75 4.52
N GLN A 233 -20.21 5.03 3.86
CA GLN A 233 -20.21 5.59 2.51
C GLN A 233 -19.57 6.98 2.46
N GLN A 234 -19.86 7.84 3.45
CA GLN A 234 -19.19 9.15 3.57
C GLN A 234 -17.68 8.98 3.78
N LEU A 235 -17.28 8.08 4.70
CA LEU A 235 -15.87 7.81 4.99
C LEU A 235 -15.15 7.28 3.75
N TRP A 236 -15.74 6.31 3.05
CA TRP A 236 -15.17 5.75 1.83
C TRP A 236 -14.98 6.80 0.73
N TRP A 237 -15.98 7.67 0.54
CA TRP A 237 -15.86 8.81 -0.37
C TRP A 237 -14.69 9.71 0.00
N MET A 238 -14.55 10.08 1.28
CA MET A 238 -13.44 10.92 1.74
C MET A 238 -12.10 10.24 1.50
N LEU A 239 -11.97 8.97 1.90
CA LEU A 239 -10.76 8.17 1.74
C LEU A 239 -10.33 8.05 0.28
N SER A 240 -11.27 7.89 -0.66
CA SER A 240 -10.94 7.79 -2.09
C SER A 240 -10.33 9.07 -2.65
N GLN A 241 -10.53 10.23 -2.00
CA GLN A 241 -9.91 11.49 -2.40
C GLN A 241 -8.54 11.70 -1.72
N ILE A 242 -8.40 11.36 -0.43
CA ILE A 242 -7.18 11.66 0.35
C ILE A 242 -6.14 10.55 0.31
N ASN A 243 -6.55 9.30 0.10
CA ASN A 243 -5.69 8.14 -0.04
C ASN A 243 -6.14 7.33 -1.27
N PRO A 244 -6.06 7.92 -2.47
CA PRO A 244 -6.59 7.31 -3.68
C PRO A 244 -5.93 5.96 -3.92
N LEU A 245 -6.74 5.00 -4.34
CA LEU A 245 -6.22 3.73 -4.83
C LEU A 245 -5.48 4.02 -6.13
N SER A 246 -4.27 3.50 -6.24
CA SER A 246 -3.52 3.51 -7.49
C SER A 246 -4.33 2.75 -8.53
N ASP A 247 -4.31 3.27 -9.76
CA ASP A 247 -4.94 2.60 -10.89
C ASP A 247 -4.44 1.15 -10.97
N VAL A 248 -5.38 0.22 -11.14
CA VAL A 248 -5.03 -1.15 -11.52
C VAL A 248 -4.45 -1.04 -12.92
N LEU A 249 -3.13 -1.13 -13.03
CA LEU A 249 -2.47 -1.13 -14.32
C LEU A 249 -2.77 -2.48 -14.97
N ASP A 250 -3.49 -2.43 -16.08
CA ASP A 250 -3.76 -3.62 -16.87
C ASP A 250 -2.45 -4.09 -17.51
N ILE A 251 -1.83 -5.11 -16.91
CA ILE A 251 -0.58 -5.69 -17.37
C ILE A 251 -0.69 -6.17 -18.82
N GLU A 252 -1.87 -6.63 -19.25
CA GLU A 252 -2.09 -7.08 -20.62
C GLU A 252 -1.92 -5.93 -21.63
N SER A 253 -2.18 -4.68 -21.24
CA SER A 253 -1.93 -3.51 -22.11
C SER A 253 -0.44 -3.25 -22.38
N TYR A 254 0.45 -3.83 -21.56
CA TYR A 254 1.91 -3.75 -21.70
C TYR A 254 2.51 -4.99 -22.36
N LEU A 255 1.69 -5.98 -22.69
CA LEU A 255 2.07 -7.21 -23.35
C LEU A 255 1.40 -7.28 -24.73
N ARG A 256 2.01 -8.03 -25.64
CA ARG A 256 1.43 -8.38 -26.94
C ARG A 256 1.64 -9.86 -27.21
N GLU A 257 0.89 -10.40 -28.15
CA GLU A 257 1.20 -11.72 -28.70
C GLU A 257 2.65 -11.78 -29.19
N HIS A 258 3.29 -12.93 -28.96
CA HIS A 258 4.64 -13.16 -29.42
C HIS A 258 4.65 -13.21 -30.96
N SER A 259 5.57 -12.47 -31.59
CA SER A 259 5.63 -12.28 -33.04
C SER A 259 6.16 -13.49 -33.80
N ASP A 260 6.86 -14.40 -33.13
CA ASP A 260 7.34 -15.68 -33.67
C ASP A 260 6.50 -16.87 -33.16
N PRO A 261 5.56 -17.42 -33.95
CA PRO A 261 4.76 -18.57 -33.57
C PRO A 261 5.57 -19.86 -33.39
N ALA A 262 6.71 -20.00 -34.08
CA ALA A 262 7.57 -21.17 -33.95
C ALA A 262 8.24 -21.18 -32.57
N ALA A 263 8.72 -20.03 -32.12
CA ALA A 263 9.24 -19.87 -30.75
C ALA A 263 8.19 -20.20 -29.69
N VAL A 264 6.94 -19.75 -29.87
CA VAL A 264 5.82 -20.10 -28.96
C VAL A 264 5.60 -21.62 -28.94
N LYS A 265 5.56 -22.28 -30.11
CA LYS A 265 5.39 -23.73 -30.18
C LYS A 265 6.49 -24.49 -29.42
N VAL A 266 7.74 -24.04 -29.54
CA VAL A 266 8.88 -24.60 -28.81
C VAL A 266 8.75 -24.34 -27.31
N ALA A 267 8.37 -23.13 -26.91
CA ALA A 267 8.17 -22.76 -25.50
C ALA A 267 7.06 -23.60 -24.82
N LEU A 268 5.95 -23.81 -25.52
CA LEU A 268 4.87 -24.69 -25.05
C LEU A 268 5.31 -26.15 -24.97
N ALA A 269 6.09 -26.63 -25.94
CA ALA A 269 6.68 -27.96 -25.88
C ALA A 269 7.59 -28.12 -24.66
N GLN A 270 8.37 -27.09 -24.30
CA GLN A 270 9.20 -27.09 -23.10
C GLN A 270 8.36 -27.17 -21.82
N CYS A 271 7.25 -26.43 -21.75
CA CYS A 271 6.30 -26.51 -20.63
C CYS A 271 5.74 -27.93 -20.49
N ASN A 272 5.35 -28.58 -21.59
CA ASN A 272 4.86 -29.96 -21.57
C ASN A 272 5.91 -30.96 -21.07
N HIS A 273 7.18 -30.77 -21.44
CA HIS A 273 8.28 -31.61 -20.94
C HIS A 273 8.50 -31.42 -19.44
N MET A 274 8.43 -30.18 -18.94
CA MET A 274 8.50 -29.89 -17.51
C MET A 274 7.36 -30.58 -16.75
N LYS A 275 6.14 -30.58 -17.30
CA LYS A 275 5.01 -31.31 -16.71
C LYS A 275 5.26 -32.82 -16.67
N LYS A 276 5.73 -33.39 -17.79
CA LYS A 276 6.07 -34.81 -17.87
C LYS A 276 7.11 -35.16 -16.82
N PHE A 277 8.14 -34.34 -16.65
CA PHE A 277 9.15 -34.50 -15.61
C PHE A 277 8.54 -34.49 -14.20
N LEU A 278 7.63 -33.56 -13.89
CA LEU A 278 6.97 -33.55 -12.58
C LEU A 278 6.25 -34.86 -12.26
N SER A 279 5.64 -35.48 -13.27
CA SER A 279 4.90 -36.76 -13.14
C SER A 279 5.79 -38.02 -13.17
N THR A 280 6.81 -38.06 -14.03
CA THR A 280 7.62 -39.27 -14.30
C THR A 280 8.98 -39.24 -13.62
N LYS A 281 9.42 -38.07 -13.16
CA LYS A 281 10.78 -37.76 -12.69
C LYS A 281 11.88 -37.97 -13.75
N GLU A 282 11.53 -38.18 -15.01
CA GLU A 282 12.47 -38.28 -16.13
C GLU A 282 12.58 -36.94 -16.87
N TRP A 283 13.76 -36.31 -16.80
CA TRP A 283 13.98 -35.01 -17.43
C TRP A 283 14.36 -35.15 -18.90
N SER A 284 13.68 -34.41 -19.75
CA SER A 284 14.05 -34.18 -21.14
C SER A 284 13.67 -32.74 -21.52
N SER A 285 14.45 -32.11 -22.40
CA SER A 285 14.18 -30.74 -22.87
C SER A 285 13.62 -30.78 -24.28
N ALA A 286 12.61 -29.96 -24.55
CA ALA A 286 12.13 -29.69 -25.91
C ALA A 286 13.09 -28.78 -26.69
N ILE A 287 14.07 -28.18 -26.00
CA ILE A 287 15.03 -27.22 -26.56
C ILE A 287 16.44 -27.78 -26.33
N THR A 288 17.19 -27.93 -27.42
CA THR A 288 18.59 -28.35 -27.37
C THR A 288 19.50 -27.22 -26.89
N SER A 289 20.76 -27.51 -26.55
CA SER A 289 21.71 -26.51 -26.04
C SER A 289 22.02 -25.38 -27.02
N ASP A 290 21.85 -25.63 -28.32
CA ASP A 290 21.99 -24.68 -29.43
C ASP A 290 20.66 -23.97 -29.77
N GLY A 291 19.62 -24.11 -28.95
CA GLY A 291 18.34 -23.43 -29.13
C GLY A 291 17.49 -23.98 -30.27
N GLN A 292 17.75 -25.21 -30.71
CA GLN A 292 16.93 -25.88 -31.72
C GLN A 292 15.82 -26.72 -31.05
N PRO A 293 14.70 -26.93 -31.74
CA PRO A 293 13.68 -27.85 -31.28
C PRO A 293 14.23 -29.28 -31.23
N SER A 294 14.01 -30.01 -30.13
CA SER A 294 14.38 -31.42 -30.02
C SER A 294 13.61 -32.27 -31.06
N PRO A 295 14.23 -33.28 -31.69
CA PRO A 295 13.54 -34.16 -32.64
C PRO A 295 12.40 -34.98 -32.00
N THR A 296 12.37 -35.08 -30.67
CA THR A 296 11.35 -35.80 -29.90
C THR A 296 10.14 -34.93 -29.50
N ILE A 297 9.95 -33.75 -30.09
CA ILE A 297 8.77 -32.90 -29.80
C ILE A 297 7.50 -33.62 -30.25
N SER A 298 6.87 -34.34 -29.33
CA SER A 298 5.52 -34.86 -29.53
C SER A 298 4.54 -33.69 -29.49
N HIS A 299 3.68 -33.57 -30.51
CA HIS A 299 2.56 -32.61 -30.55
C HIS A 299 1.40 -33.04 -29.61
N ASN A 300 1.74 -33.44 -28.38
CA ASN A 300 0.75 -33.81 -27.38
C ASN A 300 -0.12 -32.60 -27.05
N LYS A 301 -1.42 -32.85 -26.86
CA LYS A 301 -2.42 -31.84 -26.48
C LYS A 301 -1.92 -31.01 -25.31
N THR A 302 -2.13 -29.70 -25.40
CA THR A 302 -1.74 -28.70 -24.42
C THR A 302 -2.25 -29.10 -23.04
N LEU A 303 -1.34 -29.33 -22.11
CA LEU A 303 -1.68 -29.71 -20.75
C LEU A 303 -2.03 -28.45 -19.93
N LYS A 304 -2.86 -28.61 -18.89
CA LYS A 304 -3.14 -27.57 -17.87
C LYS A 304 -1.82 -26.93 -17.40
N PHE A 305 -1.76 -25.60 -17.36
CA PHE A 305 -0.63 -24.79 -16.91
C PHE A 305 -0.02 -25.34 -15.60
N ILE A 306 1.30 -25.33 -15.51
CA ILE A 306 2.06 -26.06 -14.47
C ILE A 306 2.64 -25.17 -13.37
N GLY A 307 2.48 -23.85 -13.46
CA GLY A 307 2.84 -22.96 -12.36
C GLY A 307 1.86 -23.11 -11.19
N CYS A 308 2.36 -22.97 -9.97
CA CYS A 308 1.54 -22.94 -8.76
C CYS A 308 0.55 -21.77 -8.83
N MET A 309 -0.70 -22.02 -8.44
CA MET A 309 -1.75 -20.99 -8.48
C MET A 309 -1.62 -20.06 -7.27
N PRO A 310 -1.44 -18.74 -7.44
CA PRO A 310 -1.72 -17.82 -6.36
C PRO A 310 -3.23 -17.81 -6.14
N ILE A 311 -3.67 -18.18 -4.94
CA ILE A 311 -5.06 -17.99 -4.53
C ILE A 311 -5.24 -16.54 -4.11
N ASN A 312 -6.30 -15.90 -4.60
CA ASN A 312 -6.67 -14.58 -4.12
C ASN A 312 -6.98 -14.69 -2.60
N PHE A 313 -6.31 -13.89 -1.76
CA PHE A 313 -6.53 -13.74 -0.30
C PHE A 313 -7.95 -13.31 0.13
N SER A 314 -8.93 -13.40 -0.77
CA SER A 314 -10.33 -13.24 -0.39
C SER A 314 -10.72 -14.34 0.58
N ARG A 315 -11.39 -13.97 1.68
CA ARG A 315 -11.79 -14.86 2.79
C ARG A 315 -12.48 -16.15 2.33
N HIS A 316 -13.26 -16.09 1.25
CA HIS A 316 -13.98 -17.25 0.72
C HIS A 316 -13.06 -18.33 0.11
N ASN A 317 -11.84 -17.99 -0.32
CA ASN A 317 -10.90 -18.97 -0.87
C ASN A 317 -10.05 -19.65 0.22
N ILE A 318 -10.00 -19.10 1.44
CA ILE A 318 -9.15 -19.62 2.53
C ILE A 318 -9.56 -21.05 2.92
N GLU A 319 -10.86 -21.33 2.97
CA GLU A 319 -11.36 -22.68 3.29
C GLU A 319 -10.99 -23.70 2.20
N GLU A 320 -10.97 -23.29 0.93
CA GLU A 320 -10.55 -24.15 -0.18
C GLU A 320 -9.05 -24.44 -0.12
N VAL A 321 -8.23 -23.43 0.19
CA VAL A 321 -6.77 -23.59 0.42
C VAL A 321 -6.52 -24.58 1.54
N GLN A 322 -7.22 -24.44 2.67
CA GLN A 322 -7.03 -25.30 3.85
C GLN A 322 -7.51 -26.74 3.63
N ARG A 323 -8.50 -26.95 2.75
CA ARG A 323 -8.98 -28.29 2.38
C ARG A 323 -8.12 -28.98 1.33
N SER A 324 -7.30 -28.24 0.60
CA SER A 324 -6.36 -28.84 -0.35
C SER A 324 -5.29 -29.64 0.42
N ASP A 325 -4.95 -30.83 -0.06
CA ASP A 325 -3.96 -31.73 0.57
C ASP A 325 -2.52 -31.23 0.37
N GLY A 326 -2.22 -29.99 0.80
CA GLY A 326 -0.89 -29.39 0.71
C GLY A 326 -0.49 -28.88 -0.68
N ASP A 327 -1.45 -28.76 -1.61
CA ASP A 327 -1.20 -28.30 -2.98
C ASP A 327 -0.94 -26.79 -3.09
N TYR A 328 -1.19 -26.02 -2.03
CA TYR A 328 -1.00 -24.56 -2.01
C TYR A 328 -0.02 -24.13 -0.93
N PHE A 329 1.10 -23.56 -1.37
CA PHE A 329 2.01 -22.81 -0.52
C PHE A 329 1.60 -21.33 -0.57
N LEU A 330 1.39 -20.70 0.59
CA LEU A 330 1.12 -19.26 0.70
C LEU A 330 2.29 -18.50 0.06
N SER A 331 2.07 -17.88 -1.11
CA SER A 331 3.00 -16.91 -1.68
C SER A 331 2.48 -15.49 -1.41
N GLU A 332 3.42 -14.56 -1.25
CA GLU A 332 3.13 -13.14 -1.30
C GLU A 332 2.36 -12.83 -2.60
N LYS A 333 1.24 -12.12 -2.47
CA LYS A 333 0.40 -11.76 -3.61
C LYS A 333 0.91 -10.42 -4.15
N THR A 334 1.57 -10.43 -5.29
CA THR A 334 1.80 -9.18 -6.04
C THR A 334 0.55 -8.83 -6.86
N ASP A 335 0.47 -7.59 -7.36
CA ASP A 335 -0.53 -7.19 -8.37
C ASP A 335 -0.17 -7.71 -9.78
N GLY A 336 0.84 -8.58 -9.89
CA GLY A 336 1.34 -9.17 -11.12
C GLY A 336 0.46 -10.28 -11.71
N VAL A 337 0.71 -10.57 -12.98
CA VAL A 337 0.12 -11.72 -13.69
C VAL A 337 1.20 -12.78 -13.83
N ARG A 338 0.87 -14.04 -13.50
CA ARG A 338 1.82 -15.16 -13.57
C ARG A 338 2.14 -15.55 -15.02
N TYR A 339 3.42 -15.73 -15.32
CA TYR A 339 3.93 -16.20 -16.60
C TYR A 339 5.09 -17.19 -16.39
N LEU A 340 5.21 -18.18 -17.27
CA LEU A 340 6.45 -18.93 -17.43
C LEU A 340 7.30 -18.23 -18.49
N MET A 341 8.47 -17.73 -18.11
CA MET A 341 9.43 -17.15 -19.04
C MET A 341 10.34 -18.26 -19.59
N ILE A 342 10.25 -18.51 -20.90
CA ILE A 342 10.97 -19.59 -21.58
C ILE A 342 12.03 -19.01 -22.51
N PHE A 343 13.29 -19.37 -22.27
CA PHE A 343 14.40 -19.02 -23.16
C PHE A 343 14.52 -20.06 -24.27
N THR A 344 14.11 -19.70 -25.49
CA THR A 344 14.17 -20.62 -26.64
C THR A 344 15.56 -20.72 -27.27
N GLY A 345 16.46 -19.81 -26.89
CA GLY A 345 17.77 -19.63 -27.50
C GLY A 345 17.78 -18.62 -28.65
N LYS A 346 16.64 -18.43 -29.33
CA LYS A 346 16.45 -17.36 -30.34
C LYS A 346 15.74 -16.13 -29.79
N THR A 347 14.87 -16.34 -28.80
CA THR A 347 13.99 -15.33 -28.20
C THR A 347 13.48 -15.80 -26.84
N VAL A 348 12.77 -14.94 -26.12
CA VAL A 348 12.16 -15.21 -24.83
C VAL A 348 10.64 -15.13 -24.95
N VAL A 349 9.95 -16.21 -24.57
CA VAL A 349 8.48 -16.28 -24.63
C VAL A 349 7.92 -16.25 -23.21
N LEU A 350 6.96 -15.36 -22.95
CA LEU A 350 6.15 -15.38 -21.74
C LEU A 350 4.91 -16.24 -21.99
N VAL A 351 4.86 -17.45 -21.42
CA VAL A 351 3.72 -18.35 -21.56
C VAL A 351 2.73 -18.07 -20.44
N ASP A 352 1.52 -17.69 -20.81
CA ASP A 352 0.43 -17.39 -19.87
C ASP A 352 -0.33 -18.66 -19.43
N ARG A 353 -1.35 -18.48 -18.58
CA ARG A 353 -2.22 -19.56 -18.10
C ARG A 353 -3.08 -20.23 -19.18
N ARG A 354 -3.33 -19.54 -20.29
CA ARG A 354 -4.09 -20.05 -21.45
C ARG A 354 -3.17 -20.78 -22.44
N ASN A 355 -1.89 -20.90 -22.11
CA ASN A 355 -0.85 -21.40 -23.01
C ASN A 355 -0.71 -20.54 -24.27
N GLU A 356 -0.96 -19.24 -24.15
CA GLU A 356 -0.67 -18.21 -25.14
C GLU A 356 0.74 -17.69 -24.91
N GLY A 357 1.49 -17.47 -25.99
CA GLY A 357 2.83 -16.91 -25.93
C GLY A 357 2.77 -15.40 -26.08
N LYS A 358 3.20 -14.67 -25.05
CA LYS A 358 3.28 -13.21 -25.03
C LYS A 358 4.73 -12.74 -25.05
N GLN A 359 4.89 -11.44 -25.29
CA GLN A 359 6.13 -10.69 -25.11
C GLN A 359 5.79 -9.26 -24.67
N PRO A 360 6.73 -8.53 -24.03
CA PRO A 360 6.53 -7.11 -23.75
C PRO A 360 6.27 -6.29 -25.01
N VAL A 361 5.47 -5.23 -24.89
CA VAL A 361 5.39 -4.20 -25.95
C VAL A 361 6.72 -3.43 -25.97
N PRO A 362 7.38 -3.28 -27.13
CA PRO A 362 8.60 -2.49 -27.24
C PRO A 362 8.39 -1.05 -26.78
N ALA A 363 9.39 -0.47 -26.11
CA ALA A 363 9.31 0.92 -25.67
C ALA A 363 9.08 1.86 -26.86
N PRO A 364 8.28 2.94 -26.73
CA PRO A 364 8.01 3.88 -27.82
C PRO A 364 9.27 4.54 -28.41
N SER A 365 10.36 4.60 -27.65
CA SER A 365 11.65 5.12 -28.07
C SER A 365 12.53 4.11 -28.82
N ALA A 366 12.10 2.86 -28.95
CA ALA A 366 12.81 1.85 -29.70
C ALA A 366 12.76 2.20 -31.20
N LYS A 367 13.94 2.28 -31.83
CA LYS A 367 14.08 2.57 -33.28
C LYS A 367 13.44 1.51 -34.17
N ASP A 368 13.20 0.31 -33.61
CA ASP A 368 12.60 -0.82 -34.29
C ASP A 368 11.50 -1.40 -33.39
N THR A 369 10.24 -1.17 -33.76
CA THR A 369 9.06 -1.69 -33.04
C THR A 369 8.86 -3.20 -33.22
N ASN A 370 9.68 -3.83 -34.07
CA ASN A 370 9.70 -5.28 -34.28
C ASN A 370 10.89 -5.95 -33.59
N ALA A 371 11.82 -5.19 -33.01
CA ALA A 371 12.90 -5.76 -32.22
C ALA A 371 12.34 -6.49 -30.99
N ASP A 372 12.90 -7.68 -30.71
CA ASP A 372 12.61 -8.43 -29.50
C ASP A 372 13.09 -7.64 -28.28
N PRO A 373 12.20 -7.16 -27.39
CA PRO A 373 12.59 -6.39 -26.20
C PRO A 373 13.50 -7.15 -25.25
N MET A 374 13.50 -8.48 -25.33
CA MET A 374 14.26 -9.39 -24.47
C MET A 374 15.57 -9.86 -25.11
N ALA A 375 15.87 -9.43 -26.33
CA ALA A 375 17.10 -9.79 -27.05
C ALA A 375 18.39 -9.63 -26.22
N PRO A 376 18.57 -8.57 -25.41
CA PRO A 376 19.78 -8.41 -24.59
C PRO A 376 20.00 -9.52 -23.56
N LEU A 377 18.96 -10.24 -23.14
CA LEU A 377 19.07 -11.29 -22.12
C LEU A 377 19.46 -12.66 -22.69
N ILE A 378 19.18 -12.90 -23.97
CA ILE A 378 19.33 -14.21 -24.62
C ILE A 378 20.77 -14.77 -24.51
N PRO A 379 21.85 -13.99 -24.74
CA PRO A 379 23.22 -14.53 -24.68
C PRO A 379 23.64 -14.97 -23.27
N HIS A 380 22.94 -14.51 -22.23
CA HIS A 380 23.30 -14.73 -20.84
C HIS A 380 22.63 -15.95 -20.22
N VAL A 381 21.56 -16.47 -20.83
CA VAL A 381 20.75 -17.56 -20.29
C VAL A 381 20.74 -18.75 -21.25
N GLN A 382 20.91 -19.96 -20.70
CA GLN A 382 20.96 -21.17 -21.53
C GLN A 382 19.58 -21.44 -22.17
N PRO A 383 19.53 -21.85 -23.45
CA PRO A 383 18.29 -22.31 -24.08
C PRO A 383 17.65 -23.46 -23.30
N GLY A 384 16.31 -23.48 -23.25
CA GLY A 384 15.53 -24.43 -22.45
C GLY A 384 15.35 -24.03 -20.99
N THR A 385 15.98 -22.93 -20.53
CA THR A 385 15.73 -22.38 -19.19
C THR A 385 14.29 -21.91 -19.08
N VAL A 386 13.64 -22.31 -17.99
CA VAL A 386 12.28 -21.89 -17.62
C VAL A 386 12.38 -21.15 -16.30
N LEU A 387 11.88 -19.92 -16.27
CA LEU A 387 11.71 -19.15 -15.04
C LEU A 387 10.21 -19.04 -14.76
N ASP A 388 9.81 -19.39 -13.55
CA ASP A 388 8.44 -19.22 -13.08
C ASP A 388 8.37 -17.91 -12.29
N GLY A 389 7.37 -17.06 -12.57
CA GLY A 389 7.35 -15.72 -12.01
C GLY A 389 6.14 -14.90 -12.42
N GLU A 390 6.14 -13.64 -12.00
CA GLU A 390 5.05 -12.70 -12.25
C GLU A 390 5.55 -11.51 -13.05
N VAL A 391 4.75 -11.08 -14.03
CA VAL A 391 4.93 -9.78 -14.67
C VAL A 391 4.18 -8.76 -13.84
N VAL A 392 4.90 -7.80 -13.26
CA VAL A 392 4.36 -6.64 -12.52
C VAL A 392 4.63 -5.36 -13.30
N ILE A 393 3.90 -4.28 -13.04
CA ILE A 393 4.23 -2.97 -13.61
C ILE A 393 5.02 -2.15 -12.59
N HIS A 394 6.23 -1.74 -12.97
CA HIS A 394 6.98 -0.76 -12.19
C HIS A 394 6.27 0.60 -12.28
N ARG A 395 5.56 1.02 -11.23
CA ARG A 395 4.71 2.22 -11.27
C ARG A 395 5.45 3.52 -11.65
N GLN A 396 6.68 3.72 -11.16
CA GLN A 396 7.46 4.91 -11.52
C GLN A 396 7.96 4.88 -12.98
N LEU A 397 8.49 3.74 -13.43
CA LEU A 397 9.04 3.60 -14.79
C LEU A 397 7.97 3.30 -15.85
N ARG A 398 6.74 3.00 -15.43
CA ARG A 398 5.59 2.64 -16.29
C ARG A 398 5.94 1.54 -17.31
N ARG A 399 6.67 0.51 -16.87
CA ARG A 399 7.09 -0.62 -17.71
C ARG A 399 6.86 -1.96 -17.01
N PRO A 400 6.60 -3.04 -17.77
CA PRO A 400 6.52 -4.38 -17.21
C PRO A 400 7.90 -4.83 -16.68
N MET A 401 7.90 -5.54 -15.57
CA MET A 401 9.05 -6.23 -14.99
C MET A 401 8.66 -7.66 -14.66
N PHE A 402 9.58 -8.59 -14.91
CA PHE A 402 9.40 -9.97 -14.50
C PHE A 402 10.11 -10.22 -13.18
N ILE A 403 9.35 -10.62 -12.16
CA ILE A 403 9.85 -11.06 -10.86
C ILE A 403 9.89 -12.58 -10.89
N ALA A 404 11.09 -13.15 -10.96
CA ALA A 404 11.26 -14.60 -10.89
C ALA A 404 11.01 -15.09 -9.46
N SER A 405 10.15 -16.09 -9.31
CA SER A 405 10.00 -16.85 -8.08
C SER A 405 11.01 -18.00 -8.10
N PHE A 406 12.04 -17.92 -7.27
CA PHE A 406 12.90 -19.07 -7.01
C PHE A 406 12.18 -19.96 -6.00
N VAL A 407 11.68 -21.12 -6.46
CA VAL A 407 11.18 -22.19 -5.60
C VAL A 407 12.29 -23.19 -5.34
#